data_AF-A0A9X1V7D6-F1
#
_entry.id   AF-A0A9X1V7D6-F1
#
_cell.length_a   1.000
_cell.length_b   1.000
_cell.length_c   1.000
_cell.angle_alpha   90.00
_cell.angle_beta   90.00
_cell.angle_gamma   90.00
#
_symmetry.space_group_name_H-M   'P 1'
#
loop_
_entity.id
_entity.type
_entity.pdbx_description
1 polymer ?
#
loop_
_entity_poly.entity_id
_entity_poly.type
_entity_poly.pdbx_seq_one_letter_code
_entity_poly.pdbx_strand_id
1 'polypeptide(L)'
;MNRILLIATGGTIASVQSQYGLTPGLSPEQLATYIETDPQATFTVDYLQLFNLDSTNMQPEHWVDIAQCVANHYEQFDGFVITHGTDTMAYTAAALSYLLQHVSKPIVVPDPRYPSKSTKRMRKKM
;
A
#
# COMPACT_ATOMS: atom_id res chain seq x y z
N MET A 1 3.66 7.30 19.67
CA MET A 1 4.21 7.55 18.33
C MET A 1 3.53 6.53 17.43
N ASN A 2 2.75 6.98 16.45
CA ASN A 2 1.90 6.05 15.69
C ASN A 2 2.75 5.26 14.70
N ARG A 3 2.62 3.93 14.68
CA ARG A 3 3.39 3.09 13.76
C ARG A 3 2.48 2.57 12.65
N ILE A 4 2.88 2.77 11.40
CA ILE A 4 2.13 2.28 10.23
C ILE A 4 2.96 1.21 9.54
N LEU A 5 2.34 0.09 9.17
CA LEU A 5 2.97 -0.91 8.32
C LEU A 5 2.52 -0.74 6.87
N LEU A 6 3.46 -0.52 5.97
CA LEU A 6 3.23 -0.57 4.53
C LEU A 6 3.55 -1.98 4.01
N ILE A 7 2.51 -2.67 3.56
CA ILE A 7 2.57 -4.02 3.00
C ILE A 7 2.55 -3.91 1.47
N ALA A 8 3.61 -4.35 0.82
CA ALA A 8 3.70 -4.37 -0.63
C ALA A 8 3.36 -5.74 -1.21
N THR A 9 2.33 -5.79 -2.06
CA THR A 9 1.87 -7.00 -2.76
C THR A 9 2.25 -7.01 -4.25
N GLY A 10 2.92 -5.97 -4.72
CA GLY A 10 3.25 -5.74 -6.13
C GLY A 10 2.53 -4.52 -6.71
N GLY A 11 2.40 -4.48 -8.03
CA GLY A 11 1.91 -3.30 -8.75
C GLY A 11 2.96 -2.21 -8.96
N THR A 12 2.65 -1.29 -9.88
CA THR A 12 3.57 -0.23 -10.35
C THR A 12 3.98 0.76 -9.27
N ILE A 13 3.22 0.91 -8.19
CA ILE A 13 3.59 1.79 -7.06
C ILE A 13 4.94 1.36 -6.48
N ALA A 14 5.18 0.05 -6.37
CA ALA A 14 6.44 -0.48 -5.86
C ALA A 14 7.49 -0.69 -6.96
N SER A 15 7.21 -0.29 -8.21
CA SER A 15 8.09 -0.55 -9.36
C SER A 15 8.87 0.70 -9.77
N VAL A 16 10.17 0.51 -9.98
CA VAL A 16 11.08 1.46 -10.62
C VAL A 16 11.21 1.11 -12.10
N GLN A 17 11.31 2.12 -12.96
CA GLN A 17 11.60 1.92 -14.37
C GLN A 17 13.04 1.38 -14.54
N SER A 18 13.20 0.21 -15.16
CA SER A 18 14.50 -0.34 -15.57
C SER A 18 14.60 -0.52 -17.08
N GLN A 19 15.80 -0.89 -17.57
CA GLN A 19 16.06 -1.22 -18.98
C GLN A 19 15.29 -2.46 -19.49
N TYR A 20 14.71 -3.27 -18.59
CA TYR A 20 13.91 -4.47 -18.93
C TYR A 20 12.41 -4.27 -18.69
N GLY A 21 11.96 -3.03 -18.45
CA GLY A 21 10.58 -2.71 -18.09
C GLY A 21 10.45 -2.30 -16.62
N LEU A 22 9.23 -2.33 -16.09
CA LEU A 22 8.94 -1.99 -14.69
C LEU A 22 9.46 -3.11 -13.79
N THR A 23 10.43 -2.81 -12.94
CA THR A 23 11.00 -3.74 -11.96
C THR A 23 10.62 -3.33 -10.55
N PRO A 24 10.35 -4.26 -9.63
CA PRO A 24 10.06 -3.92 -8.23
C PRO A 24 11.30 -3.25 -7.63
N GLY A 25 11.13 -2.18 -6.87
CA GLY A 25 12.28 -1.56 -6.23
C GLY A 25 12.10 -0.17 -5.65
N LEU A 26 10.88 0.29 -5.32
CA LEU A 26 10.85 1.37 -4.33
C LEU A 26 11.37 0.81 -3.01
N SER A 27 12.58 1.22 -2.66
CA SER A 27 13.17 0.84 -1.39
C SER A 27 12.37 1.50 -0.25
N PRO A 28 12.35 0.92 0.97
CA PRO A 28 11.72 1.54 2.14
C PRO A 28 12.11 3.00 2.31
N GLU A 29 13.36 3.35 2.00
CA GLU A 29 13.90 4.71 2.07
C GLU A 29 13.27 5.65 1.03
N GLN A 30 13.00 5.16 -0.18
CA GLN A 30 12.32 5.94 -1.22
C GLN A 30 10.85 6.19 -0.88
N LEU A 31 10.17 5.20 -0.31
CA LEU A 31 8.80 5.35 0.21
C LEU A 31 8.75 6.28 1.42
N ALA A 32 9.71 6.16 2.34
CA ALA A 32 9.91 7.11 3.44
C ALA A 32 10.10 8.53 2.90
N THR A 33 10.86 8.72 1.81
CA THR A 33 11.02 10.05 1.21
C THR A 33 9.71 10.65 0.70
N TYR A 34 8.69 9.85 0.36
CA TYR A 34 7.36 10.34 -0.02
C TYR A 34 6.47 10.63 1.18
N ILE A 35 6.57 9.81 2.24
CA ILE A 35 5.69 9.84 3.40
C ILE A 35 6.21 10.78 4.51
N GLU A 36 7.53 10.84 4.69
CA GLU A 36 8.26 11.69 5.65
C GLU A 36 8.58 13.08 5.09
N THR A 37 7.73 13.61 4.21
CA THR A 37 7.90 14.98 3.68
C THR A 37 7.43 16.06 4.65
N ASP A 38 6.77 15.68 5.74
CA ASP A 38 6.34 16.60 6.80
C ASP A 38 7.23 16.44 8.06
N PRO A 39 8.09 17.43 8.37
CA PRO A 39 8.90 17.45 9.59
C PRO A 39 8.08 17.42 10.90
N GLN A 40 6.77 17.64 10.83
CA GLN A 40 5.83 17.56 11.95
C GLN A 40 5.07 16.22 12.01
N ALA A 41 5.36 15.28 11.10
CA ALA A 41 4.75 13.97 11.13
C ALA A 41 5.03 13.27 12.48
N THR A 42 3.96 12.81 13.14
CA THR A 42 4.02 12.18 14.46
C THR A 42 3.98 10.64 14.39
N PHE A 43 4.23 10.09 13.21
CA PHE A 43 4.12 8.68 12.91
C PHE A 43 5.38 8.16 12.22
N THR A 44 5.64 6.86 12.34
CA THR A 44 6.71 6.14 11.65
C THR A 44 6.11 5.11 10.70
N VAL A 45 6.80 4.83 9.60
CA VAL A 45 6.36 3.82 8.62
C VAL A 45 7.40 2.73 8.52
N ASP A 46 6.97 1.49 8.74
CA ASP A 46 7.78 0.31 8.47
C ASP A 46 7.32 -0.31 7.13
N TYR A 47 8.24 -0.98 6.43
CA TYR A 47 7.98 -1.58 5.12
C TYR A 47 8.10 -3.10 5.16
N LEU A 48 7.15 -3.78 4.54
CA LEU A 48 7.18 -5.24 4.35
C LEU A 48 6.77 -5.58 2.91
N GLN A 49 7.69 -6.19 2.15
CA GLN A 49 7.36 -6.81 0.87
C GLN A 49 6.79 -8.21 1.12
N LEU A 50 5.48 -8.38 0.90
CA LEU A 50 4.84 -9.69 1.09
C LEU A 50 5.03 -10.56 -0.15
N PHE A 51 4.81 -9.96 -1.33
CA PHE A 51 5.10 -10.58 -2.62
C PHE A 51 5.18 -9.51 -3.71
N ASN A 52 5.72 -9.88 -4.87
CA ASN A 52 5.77 -9.02 -6.04
C ASN A 52 4.99 -9.65 -7.20
N LEU A 53 3.68 -9.42 -7.21
CA LEU A 53 2.77 -9.97 -8.22
C LEU A 53 2.23 -8.87 -9.14
N ASP A 54 2.05 -9.24 -10.41
CA ASP A 54 1.14 -8.52 -11.30
C ASP A 54 -0.29 -8.67 -10.76
N SER A 55 -1.08 -7.60 -10.69
CA SER A 55 -2.45 -7.67 -10.17
C SER A 55 -3.32 -8.65 -10.94
N THR A 56 -3.08 -8.85 -12.23
CA THR A 56 -3.82 -9.83 -13.04
C THR A 56 -3.60 -11.28 -12.58
N ASN A 57 -2.52 -11.55 -11.85
CA ASN A 57 -2.20 -12.86 -11.26
C ASN A 57 -2.59 -12.97 -9.78
N MET A 58 -3.29 -11.99 -9.21
CA MET A 58 -3.81 -12.06 -7.85
C MET A 58 -4.89 -13.14 -7.76
N GLN A 59 -4.87 -13.93 -6.67
CA GLN A 59 -5.73 -15.10 -6.47
C GLN A 59 -6.23 -15.13 -5.02
N PRO A 60 -7.29 -15.89 -4.70
CA PRO A 60 -7.86 -15.92 -3.36
C PRO A 60 -6.87 -16.29 -2.24
N GLU A 61 -5.92 -17.16 -2.53
CA GLU A 61 -4.86 -17.58 -1.60
C GLU A 61 -4.01 -16.38 -1.17
N HIS A 62 -3.69 -15.49 -2.11
CA HIS A 62 -2.94 -14.26 -1.82
C HIS A 62 -3.72 -13.29 -0.93
N TRP A 63 -5.06 -13.28 -1.00
CA TRP A 63 -5.87 -12.46 -0.08
C TRP A 63 -5.78 -12.98 1.35
N VAL A 64 -5.74 -14.31 1.51
CA VAL A 64 -5.53 -14.95 2.82
C VAL A 64 -4.14 -14.59 3.35
N ASP A 65 -3.11 -14.63 2.51
CA ASP A 65 -1.74 -14.24 2.91
C ASP A 65 -1.68 -12.78 3.38
N ILE A 66 -2.35 -11.86 2.68
CA ILE A 66 -2.43 -10.44 3.10
C ILE A 66 -3.15 -10.31 4.45
N ALA A 67 -4.29 -10.98 4.61
CA ALA A 67 -5.05 -10.94 5.86
C ALA A 67 -4.25 -11.51 7.04
N GLN A 68 -3.55 -12.62 6.83
CA GLN A 68 -2.64 -13.22 7.82
C GLN A 68 -1.47 -12.29 8.15
N CYS A 69 -0.89 -11.63 7.14
CA CYS A 69 0.17 -10.65 7.35
C CYS A 69 -0.31 -9.50 8.27
N VAL A 70 -1.51 -8.97 8.03
CA VAL A 70 -2.12 -7.95 8.90
C VAL A 70 -2.32 -8.51 10.32
N ALA A 71 -2.91 -9.70 10.45
CA ALA A 71 -3.17 -10.32 11.75
C ALA A 71 -1.90 -10.53 12.58
N ASN A 72 -0.82 -11.02 11.96
CA ASN A 72 0.46 -11.29 12.61
C ASN A 72 1.15 -10.02 13.14
N HIS A 73 0.88 -8.87 12.52
CA HIS A 73 1.47 -7.59 12.89
C HIS A 73 0.47 -6.68 13.61
N TYR A 74 -0.76 -7.15 13.87
CA TYR A 74 -1.87 -6.32 14.31
C TYR A 74 -1.56 -5.58 15.62
N GLU A 75 -0.90 -6.23 16.58
CA GLU A 75 -0.56 -5.61 17.87
C GLU A 75 0.60 -4.62 17.79
N GLN A 76 1.47 -4.72 16.79
CA GLN A 76 2.72 -3.95 16.70
C GLN A 76 2.56 -2.59 16.02
N PHE A 77 1.48 -2.43 15.24
CA PHE A 77 1.20 -1.26 14.42
C PHE A 77 -0.17 -0.68 14.72
N ASP A 78 -0.34 0.62 14.48
CA ASP A 78 -1.57 1.38 14.68
C ASP A 78 -2.39 1.50 13.39
N GLY A 79 -1.84 1.11 12.25
CA GLY A 79 -2.53 1.11 10.96
C GLY A 79 -1.73 0.41 9.86
N PHE A 80 -2.43 0.11 8.76
CA PHE A 80 -1.88 -0.66 7.64
C PHE A 80 -2.18 0.02 6.32
N VAL A 81 -1.19 0.05 5.43
CA VAL A 81 -1.33 0.48 4.04
C VAL A 81 -0.90 -0.67 3.15
N ILE A 82 -1.78 -1.12 2.25
CA ILE A 82 -1.52 -2.26 1.36
C ILE A 82 -1.40 -1.74 -0.07
N THR A 83 -0.20 -1.72 -0.63
CA THR A 83 0.00 -1.30 -2.03
C THR A 83 -0.30 -2.47 -2.95
N HIS A 84 -1.11 -2.22 -3.97
CA HIS A 84 -1.63 -3.24 -4.87
C HIS A 84 -1.65 -2.74 -6.32
N GLY A 85 -1.61 -3.64 -7.31
CA GLY A 85 -1.82 -3.28 -8.71
C GLY A 85 -3.29 -2.91 -9.01
N THR A 86 -3.53 -2.14 -10.08
CA THR A 86 -4.85 -1.53 -10.34
C THR A 86 -5.94 -2.51 -10.75
N ASP A 87 -5.60 -3.57 -11.48
CA ASP A 87 -6.59 -4.35 -12.24
C ASP A 87 -7.54 -5.13 -11.34
N THR A 88 -7.00 -5.66 -10.23
CA THR A 88 -7.76 -6.48 -9.27
C THR A 88 -7.84 -5.85 -7.89
N MET A 89 -7.43 -4.59 -7.73
CA MET A 89 -7.47 -3.87 -6.44
C MET A 89 -8.85 -3.90 -5.78
N ALA A 90 -9.91 -3.68 -6.56
CA ALA A 90 -11.28 -3.69 -6.03
C ALA A 90 -11.71 -5.07 -5.51
N TYR A 91 -11.27 -6.15 -6.18
CA TYR A 91 -11.54 -7.51 -5.74
C TYR A 91 -10.79 -7.82 -4.44
N THR A 92 -9.51 -7.45 -4.36
CA THR A 92 -8.71 -7.62 -3.14
C THR A 92 -9.28 -6.81 -1.98
N ALA A 93 -9.65 -5.54 -2.20
CA ALA A 93 -10.26 -4.70 -1.16
C ALA A 93 -11.59 -5.28 -0.67
N ALA A 94 -12.42 -5.80 -1.58
CA ALA A 94 -13.67 -6.48 -1.23
C ALA A 94 -13.41 -7.78 -0.45
N ALA A 95 -12.45 -8.60 -0.86
CA ALA A 95 -12.11 -9.83 -0.14
C ALA A 95 -11.60 -9.53 1.28
N LEU A 96 -10.71 -8.54 1.42
CA LEU A 96 -10.15 -8.15 2.71
C LEU A 96 -11.22 -7.58 3.66
N SER A 97 -12.24 -6.88 3.14
CA SER A 97 -13.33 -6.40 4.01
C SER A 97 -14.17 -7.53 4.61
N TYR A 98 -14.16 -8.72 4.00
CA TYR A 98 -14.75 -9.94 4.58
C TYR A 98 -13.77 -10.73 5.44
N LEU A 99 -12.49 -10.81 5.06
CA LEU A 99 -11.49 -11.57 5.82
C LEU A 99 -11.08 -10.89 7.13
N LEU A 100 -11.03 -9.55 7.15
CA LEU A 100 -10.59 -8.75 8.29
C LEU A 100 -11.80 -8.19 9.05
N GLN A 101 -12.52 -9.09 9.72
CA GLN A 101 -13.65 -8.72 10.58
C GLN A 101 -13.18 -8.09 11.90
N HIS A 102 -14.01 -7.19 12.44
CA HIS A 102 -13.82 -6.60 13.76
C HIS A 102 -12.49 -5.84 13.96
N VAL A 103 -11.90 -5.34 12.87
CA VAL A 103 -10.72 -4.46 12.95
C VAL A 103 -11.09 -3.08 13.49
N SER A 104 -10.34 -2.62 14.48
CA SER A 104 -10.43 -1.29 15.09
C SER A 104 -9.38 -0.33 14.52
N LYS A 105 -8.34 -0.85 13.87
CA LYS A 105 -7.24 -0.10 13.28
C LYS A 105 -7.50 0.17 11.80
N PRO A 106 -7.12 1.35 11.26
CA PRO A 106 -7.30 1.67 9.85
C PRO A 106 -6.47 0.76 8.94
N ILE A 107 -7.10 0.25 7.88
CA ILE A 107 -6.47 -0.55 6.83
C ILE A 107 -6.85 0.07 5.49
N VAL A 108 -5.85 0.52 4.73
CA VAL A 108 -6.06 1.30 3.51
C VAL A 108 -5.42 0.61 2.31
N VAL A 109 -6.19 0.49 1.22
CA VAL A 109 -5.71 0.04 -0.10
C VAL A 109 -5.80 1.23 -1.06
N PRO A 110 -4.74 2.05 -1.22
CA PRO A 110 -4.80 3.28 -2.01
C PRO A 110 -4.81 2.99 -3.52
N ASP A 111 -5.51 3.83 -4.30
CA ASP A 111 -5.50 3.75 -5.77
C ASP A 111 -4.12 4.16 -6.32
N PRO A 112 -3.41 3.27 -7.05
CA PRO A 112 -2.13 3.57 -7.69
C PRO A 112 -2.13 4.74 -8.65
N ARG A 113 -3.28 5.05 -9.25
CA ARG A 113 -3.42 6.06 -10.32
C ARG A 113 -3.47 7.48 -9.77
N TYR A 114 -3.60 7.64 -8.45
CA TYR A 114 -3.62 8.93 -7.78
C TYR A 114 -2.46 9.07 -6.79
N PRO A 115 -1.19 9.02 -7.24
CA PRO A 115 -0.10 9.53 -6.42
C PRO A 115 -0.34 11.03 -6.24
N SER A 116 -0.26 11.54 -5.01
CA SER A 116 -0.56 12.93 -4.66
C SER A 116 0.37 13.92 -5.38
N LYS A 117 0.07 14.23 -6.65
CA LYS A 117 0.52 15.41 -7.40
C LYS A 117 -0.65 16.33 -7.73
N SER A 118 -1.74 16.28 -6.95
CA SER A 118 -2.94 17.08 -7.20
C SER A 118 -2.91 18.47 -6.56
N THR A 119 -1.75 19.14 -6.48
CA THR A 119 -1.70 20.57 -6.05
C THR A 119 -1.94 21.54 -7.21
N LYS A 120 -2.11 21.07 -8.47
CA LYS A 120 -2.24 21.98 -9.63
C LYS A 120 -3.59 21.99 -10.36
N ARG A 121 -4.60 21.19 -9.99
CA ARG A 121 -5.84 21.07 -10.80
C ARG A 121 -7.13 21.63 -10.19
N MET A 122 -7.07 22.36 -9.06
CA MET A 122 -8.24 23.03 -8.47
C MET A 122 -8.31 24.56 -8.69
N ARG A 123 -7.46 25.16 -9.52
CA ARG A 123 -7.46 26.63 -9.77
C ARG A 123 -7.95 27.08 -11.16
N LYS A 124 -8.68 26.25 -11.92
CA LYS A 124 -9.16 26.68 -13.26
C LYS A 124 -10.66 26.54 -13.53
N LYS A 125 -11.48 26.65 -12.48
CA LYS A 125 -12.91 26.92 -12.61
C LYS A 125 -13.37 27.89 -11.52
N MET A 126 -13.01 29.16 -11.69
CA MET A 126 -13.77 30.33 -11.26
C MET A 126 -13.51 31.41 -12.31
#